data_AF-A0A812AST4-F1
#
_entry.id   AF-A0A812AST4-F1
#
_cell.length_a   1.000
_cell.length_b   1.000
_cell.length_c   1.000
_cell.angle_alpha   90.00
_cell.angle_beta   90.00
_cell.angle_gamma   90.00
#
_symmetry.space_group_name_H-M   'P 1'
#
loop_
_entity.id
_entity.type
_entity.pdbx_description
1 polymer ?
#
loop_
_entity_poly.entity_id
_entity_poly.type
_entity_poly.pdbx_seq_one_letter_code
_entity_poly.pdbx_strand_id
1 'polypeptide(L)'
;MLGVVNTSLSEGGGLRSSYLSSSCQILGYKDVHLVLSEDHAWVTFGKDGQETAEVTWHGKGNEDKRGQPISEGVAEKNWLYLNGKPVICNRPMEVAAMVSAINPSINSTMDSSEMASLQQELLWLLHDMGYLSKYPMALGNLGDLEEMSRSPGQPPPLALFQEGIDADKKYYDNQHVYPYTYMGAFLFRNGQYKKALNFWSNASAVMKGYNYNREDEEIYKEFLEIDNDFIPQIVKTVDKDKKGSFLRDPECYADLLRFYDGICEWEEDYLLGGGEPFTLTAANSSSADTRVDYDEFLSTKSNGTQFIGMTVDSLLKAESPADMMMCRKTPDIASNNFTFPTVSLKLRSKKMKGLKKILQSPKLNASAIKLQLTAQSQVEFRHNRRTTESSDQPSTTTRKRLRRE
;
A
#
# COMPACT_ATOMS: atom_id res chain seq x y z
N MET A 1 6.01 -0.55 -18.91
CA MET A 1 5.61 -0.03 -17.56
C MET A 1 5.75 -1.19 -16.58
N LEU A 2 6.96 -1.77 -16.53
CA LEU A 2 7.36 -2.79 -15.58
C LEU A 2 7.84 -2.07 -14.31
N GLY A 3 6.88 -1.59 -13.52
CA GLY A 3 7.17 -1.10 -12.18
C GLY A 3 6.68 -2.15 -11.20
N VAL A 4 7.57 -2.68 -10.37
CA VAL A 4 7.25 -3.52 -9.20
C VAL A 4 6.94 -5.00 -9.49
N VAL A 5 7.80 -5.65 -10.27
CA VAL A 5 7.80 -7.12 -10.37
C VAL A 5 8.89 -7.65 -9.42
N ASN A 6 8.50 -7.97 -8.18
CA ASN A 6 9.31 -8.58 -7.12
C ASN A 6 10.37 -7.66 -6.46
N THR A 7 9.95 -6.74 -5.59
CA THR A 7 10.85 -5.77 -4.90
C THR A 7 11.93 -6.46 -4.06
N SER A 8 11.60 -7.60 -3.44
CA SER A 8 12.54 -8.39 -2.64
C SER A 8 13.85 -8.79 -3.36
N LEU A 9 13.84 -8.89 -4.70
CA LEU A 9 15.02 -9.23 -5.51
C LEU A 9 15.41 -8.17 -6.54
N SER A 10 14.50 -7.25 -6.90
CA SER A 10 14.79 -6.21 -7.90
C SER A 10 15.71 -5.11 -7.35
N GLU A 11 15.76 -4.92 -6.03
CA GLU A 11 16.74 -4.04 -5.39
C GLU A 11 17.97 -4.83 -4.90
N GLY A 12 19.13 -4.16 -4.85
CA GLY A 12 20.45 -4.79 -4.71
C GLY A 12 20.68 -5.68 -3.47
N GLY A 13 19.71 -5.78 -2.55
CA GLY A 13 19.76 -6.69 -1.40
C GLY A 13 19.45 -8.14 -1.74
N GLY A 14 18.38 -8.42 -2.49
CA GLY A 14 17.96 -9.79 -2.79
C GLY A 14 18.93 -10.58 -3.68
N LEU A 15 19.47 -9.92 -4.70
CA LEU A 15 20.54 -10.49 -5.53
C LEU A 15 21.77 -10.85 -4.68
N ARG A 16 22.14 -10.04 -3.68
CA ARG A 16 23.29 -10.33 -2.80
C ARG A 16 23.04 -11.53 -1.88
N SER A 17 21.84 -11.66 -1.32
CA SER A 17 21.46 -12.84 -0.54
C SER A 17 21.48 -14.13 -1.41
N SER A 18 21.08 -14.03 -2.68
CA SER A 18 21.15 -15.15 -3.63
C SER A 18 22.59 -15.58 -3.95
N TYR A 19 23.52 -14.63 -4.10
CA TYR A 19 24.94 -14.91 -4.31
C TYR A 19 25.57 -15.60 -3.10
N LEU A 20 25.17 -15.21 -1.88
CA LEU A 20 25.65 -15.86 -0.67
C LEU A 20 25.17 -17.31 -0.59
N SER A 21 23.86 -17.55 -0.78
CA SER A 21 23.32 -18.93 -0.79
C SER A 21 24.03 -19.81 -1.82
N SER A 22 24.26 -19.27 -3.02
CA SER A 22 25.01 -19.95 -4.10
C SER A 22 26.47 -20.21 -3.72
N SER A 23 27.13 -19.26 -3.05
CA SER A 23 28.51 -19.42 -2.58
C SER A 23 28.61 -20.51 -1.51
N CYS A 24 27.66 -20.56 -0.57
CA CYS A 24 27.54 -21.62 0.42
C CYS A 24 27.34 -22.99 -0.24
N GLN A 25 26.50 -23.06 -1.28
CA GLN A 25 26.30 -24.29 -2.05
C GLN A 25 27.60 -24.78 -2.71
N ILE A 26 28.37 -23.88 -3.33
CA ILE A 26 29.68 -24.21 -3.95
C ILE A 26 30.66 -24.74 -2.90
N LEU A 27 30.66 -24.16 -1.70
CA LEU A 27 31.51 -24.57 -0.59
C LEU A 27 31.04 -25.85 0.13
N GLY A 28 29.90 -26.42 -0.28
CA GLY A 28 29.36 -27.67 0.26
C GLY A 28 28.42 -27.48 1.47
N TYR A 29 28.08 -26.25 1.83
CA TYR A 29 27.08 -25.95 2.86
C TYR A 29 25.67 -26.06 2.28
N LYS A 30 25.09 -27.25 2.42
CA LYS A 30 23.80 -27.60 1.80
C LYS A 30 22.59 -27.06 2.57
N ASP A 31 22.77 -26.74 3.84
CA ASP A 31 21.75 -26.30 4.79
C ASP A 31 21.45 -24.79 4.72
N VAL A 32 22.29 -24.00 4.07
CA VAL A 32 22.09 -22.55 3.92
C VAL A 32 21.13 -22.27 2.76
N HIS A 33 19.97 -21.67 3.05
CA HIS A 33 18.92 -21.40 2.06
C HIS A 33 18.50 -19.94 2.03
N LEU A 34 18.15 -19.45 0.84
CA LEU A 34 17.59 -18.13 0.65
C LEU A 34 16.19 -18.03 1.29
N VAL A 35 15.94 -16.92 1.97
CA VAL A 35 14.62 -16.57 2.52
C VAL A 35 14.22 -15.22 1.97
N LEU A 36 12.96 -15.11 1.54
CA LEU A 36 12.41 -13.92 0.91
C LEU A 36 11.13 -13.51 1.63
N SER A 37 11.08 -12.26 2.08
CA SER A 37 9.82 -11.59 2.34
C SER A 37 9.31 -10.94 1.05
N GLU A 38 8.35 -10.05 1.19
CA GLU A 38 7.83 -9.26 0.09
C GLU A 38 8.81 -8.17 -0.36
N ASP A 39 9.70 -7.69 0.53
CA ASP A 39 10.60 -6.56 0.27
C ASP A 39 12.04 -6.72 0.81
N HIS A 40 12.37 -7.90 1.33
CA HIS A 40 13.71 -8.17 1.88
C HIS A 40 14.14 -9.61 1.72
N ALA A 41 15.43 -9.86 1.86
CA ALA A 41 16.04 -11.17 1.66
C ALA A 41 17.16 -11.43 2.65
N TRP A 42 17.15 -12.62 3.25
CA TRP A 42 18.18 -13.09 4.17
C TRP A 42 18.44 -14.59 3.98
N VAL A 43 19.18 -15.22 4.89
CA VAL A 43 19.40 -16.68 4.84
C VAL A 43 18.91 -17.38 6.09
N THR A 44 18.45 -18.61 5.91
CA THR A 44 18.29 -19.61 6.98
C THR A 44 19.37 -20.67 6.88
N PHE A 45 19.78 -21.25 8.00
CA PHE A 45 20.79 -22.29 8.08
C PHE A 45 20.66 -23.13 9.36
N GLY A 46 21.60 -24.06 9.56
CA GLY A 46 21.68 -24.85 10.77
C GLY A 46 20.69 -26.01 10.78
N LYS A 47 20.56 -26.65 11.94
CA LYS A 47 19.72 -27.84 12.08
C LYS A 47 18.25 -27.46 11.84
N ASP A 48 17.61 -28.14 10.90
CA ASP A 48 16.20 -27.93 10.53
C ASP A 48 15.87 -26.50 10.05
N GLY A 49 16.88 -25.72 9.61
CA GLY A 49 16.68 -24.35 9.09
C GLY A 49 16.10 -23.37 10.12
N GLN A 50 16.46 -23.52 11.39
CA GLN A 50 15.94 -22.72 12.49
C GLN A 50 16.75 -21.44 12.74
N GLU A 51 17.99 -21.39 12.28
CA GLU A 51 18.84 -20.22 12.45
C GLU A 51 18.66 -19.26 11.27
N THR A 52 18.72 -17.96 11.54
CA THR A 52 18.58 -16.92 10.53
C THR A 52 19.72 -15.93 10.65
N ALA A 53 20.21 -15.43 9.53
CA ALA A 53 21.15 -14.33 9.53
C ALA A 53 20.80 -13.33 8.43
N GLU A 54 20.76 -12.06 8.82
CA GLU A 54 20.82 -10.93 7.91
C GLU A 54 22.14 -10.94 7.14
N VAL A 55 22.09 -10.77 5.82
CA VAL A 55 23.28 -10.85 4.96
C VAL A 55 23.39 -9.68 3.98
N THR A 56 22.40 -8.81 3.99
CA THR A 56 22.35 -7.59 3.20
C THR A 56 21.73 -6.45 4.02
N TRP A 57 21.87 -5.21 3.55
CA TRP A 57 21.15 -4.08 4.10
C TRP A 57 19.73 -4.01 3.51
N HIS A 58 18.85 -3.27 4.18
CA HIS A 58 17.53 -2.89 3.69
C HIS A 58 17.36 -1.36 3.79
N GLY A 59 16.72 -0.74 2.79
CA GLY A 59 16.45 0.70 2.76
C GLY A 59 17.68 1.59 2.67
N LYS A 60 17.49 2.90 2.86
CA LYS A 60 18.54 3.93 2.82
C LYS A 60 18.74 4.55 4.19
N GLY A 61 19.96 4.48 4.71
CA GLY A 61 20.33 5.12 5.99
C GLY A 61 19.89 4.34 7.24
N ASN A 62 19.44 3.10 7.08
CA ASN A 62 19.16 2.19 8.18
C ASN A 62 20.45 1.61 8.76
N GLU A 63 20.39 1.17 10.02
CA GLU A 63 21.49 0.49 10.69
C GLU A 63 21.79 -0.85 10.01
N ASP A 64 23.07 -1.20 9.95
CA ASP A 64 23.52 -2.47 9.37
C ASP A 64 23.23 -3.63 10.33
N LYS A 65 22.26 -4.47 9.95
CA LYS A 65 21.86 -5.64 10.74
C LYS A 65 22.60 -6.93 10.33
N ARG A 66 23.56 -6.88 9.39
CA ARG A 66 24.23 -8.09 8.88
C ARG A 66 24.83 -8.94 10.01
N GLY A 67 24.59 -10.25 9.95
CA GLY A 67 24.98 -11.25 10.95
C GLY A 67 24.00 -11.41 12.11
N GLN A 68 23.00 -10.52 12.25
CA GLN A 68 21.99 -10.59 13.30
C GLN A 68 20.83 -11.50 12.90
N PRO A 69 20.12 -12.10 13.88
CA PRO A 69 18.88 -12.83 13.63
C PRO A 69 17.71 -11.88 13.36
N ILE A 70 16.66 -12.36 12.69
CA ILE A 70 15.46 -11.57 12.37
C ILE A 70 14.41 -11.56 13.50
N SER A 71 14.68 -12.21 14.63
CA SER A 71 13.69 -12.50 15.68
C SER A 71 13.06 -11.24 16.28
N GLU A 72 13.83 -10.15 16.35
CA GLU A 72 13.34 -8.85 16.84
C GLU A 72 12.28 -8.28 15.90
N GLY A 73 12.55 -8.20 14.60
CA GLY A 73 11.58 -7.70 13.61
C GLY A 73 10.31 -8.55 13.52
N VAL A 74 10.41 -9.86 13.75
CA VAL A 74 9.23 -10.75 13.86
C VAL A 74 8.44 -10.46 15.14
N ALA A 75 9.11 -10.26 16.28
CA ALA A 75 8.44 -9.95 17.55
C ALA A 75 7.75 -8.58 17.53
N GLU A 76 8.33 -7.62 16.80
CA GLU A 76 7.77 -6.28 16.57
C GLU A 76 6.62 -6.27 15.56
N LYS A 77 6.36 -7.39 14.88
CA LYS A 77 5.37 -7.52 13.80
C LYS A 77 5.62 -6.59 12.63
N ASN A 78 6.86 -6.50 12.18
CA ASN A 78 7.24 -5.71 11.03
C ASN A 78 6.84 -6.46 9.74
N TRP A 79 6.19 -5.76 8.79
CA TRP A 79 5.80 -6.36 7.51
C TRP A 79 7.01 -6.90 6.75
N LEU A 80 8.15 -6.21 6.88
CA LEU A 80 9.43 -6.64 6.33
C LEU A 80 9.81 -8.11 6.60
N TYR A 81 9.38 -8.68 7.74
CA TYR A 81 9.65 -10.08 8.11
C TYR A 81 8.39 -10.97 8.13
N LEU A 82 7.26 -10.44 7.66
CA LEU A 82 5.99 -11.13 7.45
C LEU A 82 5.53 -11.97 8.65
N ASN A 83 5.72 -11.48 9.89
CA ASN A 83 5.37 -12.21 11.12
C ASN A 83 5.97 -13.62 11.18
N GLY A 84 7.16 -13.81 10.61
CA GLY A 84 7.83 -15.12 10.54
C GLY A 84 7.22 -16.08 9.52
N LYS A 85 6.48 -15.57 8.53
CA LYS A 85 5.92 -16.32 7.40
C LYS A 85 6.52 -15.95 6.03
N PRO A 86 7.86 -15.85 5.90
CA PRO A 86 8.50 -15.58 4.61
C PRO A 86 8.51 -16.83 3.72
N VAL A 87 8.82 -16.63 2.44
CA VAL A 87 9.15 -17.72 1.51
C VAL A 87 10.54 -18.26 1.85
N ILE A 88 10.58 -19.46 2.43
CA ILE A 88 11.83 -20.21 2.65
C ILE A 88 12.09 -21.07 1.41
N CYS A 89 13.16 -20.78 0.67
CA CYS A 89 13.43 -21.43 -0.59
C CYS A 89 14.12 -22.79 -0.41
N ASN A 90 13.71 -23.77 -1.21
CA ASN A 90 14.59 -24.88 -1.57
C ASN A 90 15.39 -24.50 -2.83
N ARG A 91 16.30 -25.38 -3.32
CA ARG A 91 17.14 -25.05 -4.48
C ARG A 91 16.36 -24.69 -5.75
N PRO A 92 15.31 -25.43 -6.15
CA PRO A 92 14.47 -25.00 -7.27
C PRO A 92 13.78 -23.65 -7.06
N MET A 93 13.35 -23.32 -5.83
CA MET A 93 12.77 -22.01 -5.51
C MET A 93 13.81 -20.89 -5.53
N GLU A 94 15.08 -21.17 -5.24
CA GLU A 94 16.17 -20.19 -5.44
C GLU A 94 16.39 -19.89 -6.94
N VAL A 95 16.23 -20.90 -7.81
CA VAL A 95 16.19 -20.67 -9.26
C VAL A 95 14.97 -19.84 -9.64
N ALA A 96 13.80 -20.13 -9.07
CA ALA A 96 12.61 -19.32 -9.30
C ALA A 96 12.79 -17.86 -8.86
N ALA A 97 13.40 -17.63 -7.69
CA ALA A 97 13.80 -16.31 -7.22
C ALA A 97 14.66 -15.59 -8.27
N MET A 98 15.73 -16.23 -8.76
CA MET A 98 16.59 -15.65 -9.79
C MET A 98 15.84 -15.32 -11.09
N VAL A 99 14.97 -16.22 -11.56
CA VAL A 99 14.15 -15.98 -12.76
C VAL A 99 13.17 -14.82 -12.53
N SER A 100 12.52 -14.76 -11.38
CA SER A 100 11.64 -13.65 -11.00
C SER A 100 12.38 -12.33 -10.86
N ALA A 101 13.70 -12.34 -10.65
CA ALA A 101 14.56 -11.15 -10.57
C ALA A 101 15.07 -10.65 -11.94
N ILE A 102 14.79 -11.37 -13.03
CA ILE A 102 15.06 -10.87 -14.39
C ILE A 102 14.31 -9.54 -14.57
N ASN A 103 15.04 -8.51 -15.00
CA ASN A 103 14.48 -7.19 -15.29
C ASN A 103 14.50 -6.93 -16.79
N PRO A 104 13.34 -6.98 -17.48
CA PRO A 104 13.26 -6.67 -18.90
C PRO A 104 13.42 -5.18 -19.22
N SER A 105 13.36 -4.27 -18.24
CA SER A 105 13.40 -2.82 -18.48
C SER A 105 14.77 -2.38 -19.03
N ILE A 106 14.75 -1.71 -20.18
CA ILE A 106 15.92 -1.07 -20.79
C ILE A 106 16.03 0.37 -20.26
N ASN A 107 14.89 1.06 -20.16
CA ASN A 107 14.75 2.39 -19.60
C ASN A 107 13.29 2.62 -19.14
N SER A 108 12.96 3.83 -18.68
CA SER A 108 11.65 4.15 -18.11
C SER A 108 10.45 3.98 -19.04
N THR A 109 10.65 3.89 -20.36
CA THR A 109 9.57 3.76 -21.35
C THR A 109 9.70 2.54 -22.25
N MET A 110 10.77 1.75 -22.12
CA MET A 110 11.08 0.63 -23.01
C MET A 110 11.49 -0.62 -22.25
N ASP A 111 10.89 -1.74 -22.64
CA ASP A 111 11.14 -3.07 -22.11
C ASP A 111 11.63 -3.99 -23.25
N SER A 112 12.56 -4.90 -22.98
CA SER A 112 13.02 -5.93 -23.93
C SER A 112 12.02 -7.07 -24.00
N SER A 113 11.45 -7.28 -25.19
CA SER A 113 10.54 -8.40 -25.46
C SER A 113 11.20 -9.76 -25.27
N GLU A 114 12.47 -9.88 -25.63
CA GLU A 114 13.25 -11.12 -25.52
C GLU A 114 13.47 -11.49 -24.06
N MET A 115 13.82 -10.51 -23.21
CA MET A 115 14.00 -10.75 -21.77
C MET A 115 12.69 -11.07 -21.07
N ALA A 116 11.59 -10.40 -21.46
CA ALA A 116 10.26 -10.72 -20.94
C ALA A 116 9.80 -12.13 -21.35
N SER A 117 10.00 -12.50 -22.63
CA SER A 117 9.69 -13.84 -23.14
C SER A 117 10.52 -14.91 -22.44
N LEU A 118 11.82 -14.67 -22.23
CA LEU A 118 12.70 -15.58 -21.51
C LEU A 118 12.24 -15.78 -20.06
N GLN A 119 11.91 -14.69 -19.36
CA GLN A 119 11.40 -14.75 -17.99
C GLN A 119 10.10 -15.55 -17.93
N GLN A 120 9.18 -15.29 -18.85
CA GLN A 120 7.88 -15.97 -18.94
C GLN A 120 8.04 -17.48 -19.19
N GLU A 121 8.85 -17.89 -20.17
CA GLU A 121 9.09 -19.31 -20.48
C GLU A 121 9.73 -20.06 -19.31
N LEU A 122 10.70 -19.43 -18.62
CA LEU A 122 11.35 -20.03 -17.46
C LEU A 122 10.40 -20.14 -16.26
N LEU A 123 9.54 -19.14 -16.03
CA LEU A 123 8.53 -19.20 -14.97
C LEU A 123 7.48 -20.28 -15.26
N TRP A 124 7.05 -20.47 -16.51
CA TRP A 124 6.19 -21.59 -16.89
C TRP A 124 6.85 -22.94 -16.63
N LEU A 125 8.12 -23.10 -17.03
CA LEU A 125 8.86 -24.33 -16.75
C LEU A 125 8.89 -24.64 -15.24
N LEU A 126 9.13 -23.64 -14.41
CA LEU A 126 9.15 -23.78 -12.96
C LEU A 126 7.75 -24.04 -12.38
N HIS A 127 6.71 -23.46 -12.98
CA HIS A 127 5.31 -23.68 -12.63
C HIS A 127 4.90 -25.13 -12.89
N ASP A 128 5.16 -25.63 -14.10
CA ASP A 128 4.86 -27.00 -14.53
C ASP A 128 5.57 -28.05 -13.67
N MET A 129 6.78 -27.73 -13.19
CA MET A 129 7.53 -28.56 -12.25
C MET A 129 7.05 -28.46 -10.80
N GLY A 130 6.06 -27.60 -10.50
CA GLY A 130 5.48 -27.40 -9.18
C GLY A 130 6.29 -26.51 -8.24
N TYR A 131 7.34 -25.85 -8.74
CA TYR A 131 8.25 -25.04 -7.92
C TYR A 131 7.75 -23.64 -7.59
N LEU A 132 6.70 -23.16 -8.27
CA LEU A 132 6.02 -21.90 -7.93
C LEU A 132 4.87 -22.05 -6.92
N SER A 133 4.47 -23.28 -6.59
CA SER A 133 3.31 -23.57 -5.73
C SER A 133 3.39 -22.97 -4.32
N LYS A 134 4.59 -22.59 -3.87
CA LYS A 134 4.87 -21.92 -2.59
C LYS A 134 5.56 -20.56 -2.81
N TYR A 135 5.38 -19.92 -3.95
CA TYR A 135 6.01 -18.63 -4.22
C TYR A 135 4.96 -17.66 -4.78
N PRO A 136 4.16 -17.01 -3.90
CA PRO A 136 3.07 -16.13 -4.31
C PRO A 136 3.49 -15.00 -5.26
N MET A 137 4.63 -14.35 -4.99
CA MET A 137 5.09 -13.22 -5.82
C MET A 137 5.62 -13.67 -7.20
N ALA A 138 6.14 -14.89 -7.33
CA ALA A 138 6.53 -15.45 -8.63
C ALA A 138 5.30 -15.81 -9.48
N LEU A 139 4.22 -16.29 -8.84
CA LEU A 139 2.92 -16.48 -9.49
C LEU A 139 2.32 -15.14 -9.95
N GLY A 140 2.45 -14.10 -9.13
CA GLY A 140 2.08 -12.71 -9.51
C GLY A 140 2.86 -12.22 -10.73
N ASN A 141 4.19 -12.36 -10.71
CA ASN A 141 5.07 -12.02 -11.84
C ASN A 141 4.64 -12.75 -13.14
N LEU A 142 4.43 -14.06 -13.07
CA LEU A 142 3.96 -14.83 -14.23
C LEU A 142 2.58 -14.36 -14.71
N GLY A 143 1.68 -14.01 -13.78
CA GLY A 143 0.38 -13.42 -14.08
C GLY A 143 0.47 -12.11 -14.86
N ASP A 144 1.36 -11.19 -14.45
CA ASP A 144 1.58 -9.93 -15.16
C ASP A 144 2.17 -10.16 -16.56
N LEU A 145 3.13 -11.07 -16.71
CA LEU A 145 3.71 -11.43 -18.02
C LEU A 145 2.65 -12.02 -18.97
N GLU A 146 1.78 -12.90 -18.46
CA GLU A 146 0.67 -13.48 -19.24
C GLU A 146 -0.42 -12.46 -19.60
N GLU A 147 -0.62 -11.42 -18.79
CA GLU A 147 -1.50 -10.31 -19.15
C GLU A 147 -0.92 -9.51 -20.33
N MET A 148 0.39 -9.29 -20.33
CA MET A 148 1.08 -8.55 -21.40
C MET A 148 1.12 -9.33 -22.70
N SER A 149 1.49 -10.61 -22.65
CA SER A 149 1.61 -11.47 -23.82
C SER A 149 1.20 -12.89 -23.47
N ARG A 150 -0.01 -13.28 -23.88
CA ARG A 150 -0.58 -14.56 -23.50
C ARG A 150 0.07 -15.74 -24.22
N SER A 151 0.46 -16.76 -23.46
CA SER A 151 0.98 -18.02 -24.00
C SER A 151 -0.14 -18.93 -24.50
N PRO A 152 -0.02 -19.54 -25.70
CA PRO A 152 -1.03 -20.47 -26.21
C PRO A 152 -1.22 -21.69 -25.31
N GLY A 153 -2.48 -22.00 -24.97
CA GLY A 153 -2.82 -23.17 -24.16
C GLY A 153 -2.64 -23.01 -22.65
N GLN A 154 -2.07 -21.90 -22.19
CA GLN A 154 -1.85 -21.65 -20.77
C GLN A 154 -3.09 -21.08 -20.05
N PRO A 155 -3.19 -21.27 -18.72
CA PRO A 155 -4.20 -20.65 -17.87
C PRO A 155 -4.32 -19.13 -18.08
N PRO A 156 -5.50 -18.54 -17.87
CA PRO A 156 -5.64 -17.09 -17.88
C PRO A 156 -4.87 -16.44 -16.71
N PRO A 157 -4.39 -15.19 -16.85
CA PRO A 157 -3.69 -14.47 -15.78
C PRO A 157 -4.42 -14.49 -14.43
N LEU A 158 -5.75 -14.36 -14.47
CA LEU A 158 -6.61 -14.42 -13.29
C LEU A 158 -6.41 -15.70 -12.45
N ALA A 159 -6.14 -16.84 -13.10
CA ALA A 159 -5.91 -18.10 -12.41
C ALA A 159 -4.57 -18.09 -11.64
N LEU A 160 -3.53 -17.47 -12.21
CA LEU A 160 -2.21 -17.35 -11.58
C LEU A 160 -2.25 -16.42 -10.35
N PHE A 161 -2.92 -15.28 -10.46
CA PHE A 161 -3.12 -14.39 -9.31
C PHE A 161 -3.92 -15.08 -8.19
N GLN A 162 -4.95 -15.86 -8.55
CA GLN A 162 -5.71 -16.63 -7.56
C GLN A 162 -4.86 -17.73 -6.91
N GLU A 163 -4.02 -18.41 -7.68
CA GLU A 163 -3.07 -19.40 -7.17
C GLU A 163 -2.09 -18.77 -6.17
N GLY A 164 -1.62 -17.54 -6.43
CA GLY A 164 -0.77 -16.80 -5.49
C GLY A 164 -1.46 -16.52 -4.15
N ILE A 165 -2.73 -16.09 -4.18
CA ILE A 165 -3.54 -15.87 -2.97
C ILE A 165 -3.80 -17.19 -2.23
N ASP A 166 -4.06 -18.27 -2.97
CA ASP A 166 -4.30 -19.58 -2.37
C ASP A 166 -3.01 -20.15 -1.72
N ALA A 167 -1.84 -19.89 -2.32
CA ALA A 167 -0.55 -20.22 -1.74
C ALA A 167 -0.27 -19.44 -0.45
N ASP A 168 -0.53 -18.12 -0.44
CA ASP A 168 -0.46 -17.28 0.77
C ASP A 168 -1.30 -17.85 1.93
N LYS A 169 -2.59 -18.12 1.67
CA LYS A 169 -3.49 -18.69 2.67
C LYS A 169 -3.05 -20.06 3.16
N LYS A 170 -2.52 -20.90 2.27
CA LYS A 170 -2.21 -22.30 2.56
C LYS A 170 -0.88 -22.47 3.29
N TYR A 171 0.13 -21.70 2.93
CA TYR A 171 1.50 -21.92 3.40
C TYR A 171 2.01 -20.81 4.31
N TYR A 172 1.39 -19.63 4.27
CA TYR A 172 1.90 -18.42 4.93
C TYR A 172 0.90 -17.77 5.87
N ASP A 173 -0.18 -18.47 6.25
CA ASP A 173 -1.21 -17.99 7.18
C ASP A 173 -1.79 -16.62 6.79
N ASN A 174 -1.90 -16.38 5.47
CA ASN A 174 -2.46 -15.16 4.91
C ASN A 174 -1.75 -13.88 5.40
N GLN A 175 -0.42 -13.92 5.36
CA GLN A 175 0.48 -12.85 5.82
C GLN A 175 1.07 -12.04 4.65
N HIS A 176 0.83 -12.43 3.39
CA HIS A 176 1.35 -11.71 2.21
C HIS A 176 0.31 -10.72 1.68
N VAL A 177 0.79 -9.54 1.25
CA VAL A 177 -0.07 -8.42 0.82
C VAL A 177 -0.10 -8.31 -0.70
N TYR A 178 1.03 -8.48 -1.37
CA TYR A 178 1.16 -8.36 -2.82
C TYR A 178 0.26 -9.31 -3.62
N PRO A 179 -0.04 -10.56 -3.20
CA PRO A 179 -0.98 -11.41 -3.93
C PRO A 179 -2.35 -10.74 -4.13
N TYR A 180 -2.79 -9.94 -3.15
CA TYR A 180 -4.04 -9.19 -3.22
C TYR A 180 -3.91 -7.93 -4.08
N THR A 181 -2.79 -7.22 -4.01
CA THR A 181 -2.59 -6.00 -4.81
C THR A 181 -2.40 -6.34 -6.30
N TYR A 182 -1.68 -7.42 -6.64
CA TYR A 182 -1.57 -7.95 -8.00
C TYR A 182 -2.95 -8.23 -8.62
N MET A 183 -3.78 -9.00 -7.90
CA MET A 183 -5.15 -9.29 -8.33
C MET A 183 -5.99 -8.01 -8.48
N GLY A 184 -5.89 -7.09 -7.52
CA GLY A 184 -6.59 -5.80 -7.54
C GLY A 184 -6.20 -4.95 -8.76
N ALA A 185 -4.91 -4.84 -9.05
CA ALA A 185 -4.37 -4.09 -10.17
C ALA A 185 -4.78 -4.70 -11.52
N PHE A 186 -4.70 -6.03 -11.68
CA PHE A 186 -5.20 -6.74 -12.85
C PHE A 186 -6.68 -6.45 -13.09
N LEU A 187 -7.51 -6.58 -12.07
CA LEU A 187 -8.95 -6.33 -12.17
C LEU A 187 -9.26 -4.86 -12.50
N PHE A 188 -8.48 -3.92 -11.95
CA PHE A 188 -8.60 -2.50 -12.25
C PHE A 188 -8.30 -2.19 -13.73
N ARG A 189 -7.16 -2.69 -14.25
CA ARG A 189 -6.78 -2.54 -15.67
C ARG A 189 -7.84 -3.11 -16.63
N ASN A 190 -8.52 -4.18 -16.21
CA ASN A 190 -9.59 -4.84 -16.95
C ASN A 190 -10.99 -4.27 -16.68
N GLY A 191 -11.11 -3.11 -16.03
CA GLY A 191 -12.38 -2.40 -15.79
C GLY A 191 -13.31 -3.07 -14.76
N GLN A 192 -12.83 -4.09 -14.03
CA GLN A 192 -13.59 -4.80 -12.99
C GLN A 192 -13.46 -4.11 -11.62
N TYR A 193 -13.83 -2.84 -11.56
CA TYR A 193 -13.58 -1.96 -10.42
C TYR A 193 -14.14 -2.42 -9.08
N LYS A 194 -15.34 -3.03 -9.06
CA LYS A 194 -15.94 -3.55 -7.82
C LYS A 194 -15.07 -4.65 -7.21
N LYS A 195 -14.57 -5.56 -8.04
CA LYS A 195 -13.70 -6.64 -7.58
C LYS A 195 -12.32 -6.10 -7.21
N ALA A 196 -11.77 -5.15 -7.98
CA ALA A 196 -10.49 -4.52 -7.66
C ALA A 196 -10.51 -3.92 -6.24
N LEU A 197 -11.53 -3.12 -5.92
CA LEU A 197 -11.69 -2.53 -4.58
C LEU A 197 -11.84 -3.60 -3.49
N ASN A 198 -12.56 -4.68 -3.76
CA ASN A 198 -12.66 -5.80 -2.82
C ASN A 198 -11.28 -6.40 -2.50
N PHE A 199 -10.46 -6.66 -3.52
CA PHE A 199 -9.10 -7.20 -3.33
C PHE A 199 -8.16 -6.23 -2.61
N TRP A 200 -8.21 -4.92 -2.91
CA TRP A 200 -7.45 -3.94 -2.14
C TRP A 200 -7.93 -3.84 -0.69
N SER A 201 -9.22 -3.99 -0.42
CA SER A 201 -9.74 -4.06 0.95
C SER A 201 -9.26 -5.31 1.70
N ASN A 202 -9.04 -6.42 0.99
CA ASN A 202 -8.44 -7.62 1.55
C ASN A 202 -6.94 -7.42 1.81
N ALA A 203 -6.23 -6.73 0.92
CA ALA A 203 -4.82 -6.36 1.12
C ALA A 203 -4.63 -5.54 2.41
N SER A 204 -5.43 -4.48 2.62
CA SER A 204 -5.33 -3.71 3.85
C SER A 204 -5.82 -4.48 5.08
N ALA A 205 -6.68 -5.49 4.91
CA ALA A 205 -7.07 -6.38 6.00
C ALA A 205 -5.93 -7.29 6.47
N VAL A 206 -5.00 -7.67 5.58
CA VAL A 206 -3.74 -8.36 5.96
C VAL A 206 -2.87 -7.43 6.80
N MET A 207 -2.75 -6.16 6.42
CA MET A 207 -1.93 -5.17 7.16
C MET A 207 -2.33 -4.95 8.62
N LYS A 208 -3.57 -5.29 8.99
CA LYS A 208 -4.04 -5.28 10.39
C LYS A 208 -3.23 -6.19 11.32
N GLY A 209 -2.53 -7.17 10.76
CA GLY A 209 -1.66 -8.08 11.50
C GLY A 209 -0.29 -7.51 11.84
N TYR A 210 0.05 -6.33 11.32
CA TYR A 210 1.37 -5.72 11.40
C TYR A 210 1.35 -4.43 12.20
N ASN A 211 2.53 -4.03 12.66
CA ASN A 211 2.77 -2.72 13.24
C ASN A 211 3.52 -1.88 12.21
N TYR A 212 3.00 -0.69 11.91
CA TYR A 212 3.68 0.24 11.00
C TYR A 212 5.05 0.62 11.55
N ASN A 213 6.08 0.47 10.72
CA ASN A 213 7.43 0.96 10.97
C ASN A 213 8.00 1.73 9.76
N ARG A 214 9.16 2.36 9.92
CA ARG A 214 9.80 3.16 8.85
C ARG A 214 10.41 2.33 7.71
N GLU A 215 10.68 1.05 7.95
CA GLU A 215 11.21 0.11 6.96
C GLU A 215 10.09 -0.40 6.02
N ASP A 216 8.81 -0.19 6.36
CA ASP A 216 7.66 -0.58 5.51
C ASP A 216 7.34 0.45 4.39
N GLU A 217 8.34 1.21 3.91
CA GLU A 217 8.16 2.32 2.95
C GLU A 217 7.54 1.84 1.63
N GLU A 218 7.93 0.66 1.14
CA GLU A 218 7.48 0.14 -0.16
C GLU A 218 5.99 -0.23 -0.15
N ILE A 219 5.53 -0.96 0.87
CA ILE A 219 4.10 -1.27 0.99
C ILE A 219 3.26 -0.02 1.31
N TYR A 220 3.86 0.95 2.01
CA TYR A 220 3.21 2.25 2.22
C TYR A 220 2.97 2.98 0.88
N LYS A 221 3.95 3.02 -0.03
CA LYS A 221 3.80 3.62 -1.37
C LYS A 221 2.73 2.92 -2.19
N GLU A 222 2.66 1.59 -2.14
CA GLU A 222 1.62 0.81 -2.83
C GLU A 222 0.21 1.22 -2.39
N PHE A 223 -0.05 1.27 -1.08
CA PHE A 223 -1.34 1.74 -0.56
C PHE A 223 -1.62 3.21 -0.89
N LEU A 224 -0.57 4.04 -0.94
CA LEU A 224 -0.68 5.46 -1.29
C LEU A 224 -1.10 5.66 -2.75
N GLU A 225 -0.57 4.86 -3.69
CA GLU A 225 -0.96 4.88 -5.10
C GLU A 225 -2.41 4.40 -5.27
N ILE A 226 -2.80 3.33 -4.58
CA ILE A 226 -4.18 2.83 -4.58
C ILE A 226 -5.17 3.93 -4.10
N ASP A 227 -4.85 4.59 -2.99
CA ASP A 227 -5.71 5.62 -2.40
C ASP A 227 -5.82 6.88 -3.26
N ASN A 228 -4.69 7.38 -3.76
CA ASN A 228 -4.61 8.71 -4.37
C ASN A 228 -4.77 8.71 -5.88
N ASP A 229 -4.49 7.59 -6.53
CA ASP A 229 -4.55 7.48 -7.98
C ASP A 229 -5.67 6.52 -8.42
N PHE A 230 -5.63 5.25 -8.00
CA PHE A 230 -6.56 4.26 -8.57
C PHE A 230 -8.00 4.42 -8.09
N ILE A 231 -8.25 4.53 -6.79
CA ILE A 231 -9.62 4.73 -6.26
C ILE A 231 -10.29 5.98 -6.85
N PRO A 232 -9.66 7.18 -6.86
CA PRO A 232 -10.28 8.34 -7.49
C PRO A 232 -10.45 8.21 -9.00
N GLN A 233 -9.59 7.46 -9.70
CA GLN A 233 -9.83 7.12 -11.11
C GLN A 233 -11.08 6.25 -11.30
N ILE A 234 -11.31 5.25 -10.43
CA ILE A 234 -12.54 4.43 -10.44
C ILE A 234 -13.77 5.34 -10.30
N VAL A 235 -13.80 6.18 -9.27
CA VAL A 235 -14.94 7.06 -8.99
C VAL A 235 -15.21 7.98 -10.18
N LYS A 236 -14.18 8.65 -10.71
CA LYS A 236 -14.30 9.53 -11.88
C LYS A 236 -14.79 8.79 -13.13
N THR A 237 -14.37 7.54 -13.35
CA THR A 237 -14.70 6.78 -14.56
C THR A 237 -16.15 6.30 -14.51
N VAL A 238 -16.58 5.73 -13.39
CA VAL A 238 -17.94 5.19 -13.25
C VAL A 238 -18.99 6.32 -13.22
N ASP A 239 -18.67 7.46 -12.62
CA ASP A 239 -19.60 8.61 -12.58
C ASP A 239 -19.82 9.22 -13.99
N LYS A 240 -18.81 9.19 -14.88
CA LYS A 240 -18.94 9.66 -16.27
C LYS A 240 -19.94 8.83 -17.08
N ASP A 241 -20.00 7.52 -16.82
CA ASP A 241 -20.86 6.59 -17.57
C ASP A 241 -22.35 6.72 -17.19
N LYS A 242 -22.71 7.57 -16.21
CA LYS A 242 -24.09 7.81 -15.74
C LYS A 242 -24.87 6.55 -15.37
N LYS A 243 -24.20 5.40 -15.18
CA LYS A 243 -24.79 4.10 -14.78
C LYS A 243 -25.13 4.03 -13.28
N GLY A 244 -25.17 5.19 -12.60
CA GLY A 244 -25.20 5.30 -11.15
C GLY A 244 -23.79 5.34 -10.57
N SER A 245 -23.61 6.09 -9.48
CA SER A 245 -22.30 6.21 -8.85
C SER A 245 -21.83 4.86 -8.31
N PHE A 246 -20.55 4.52 -8.53
CA PHE A 246 -19.89 3.31 -8.03
C PHE A 246 -20.11 3.11 -6.51
N LEU A 247 -20.19 4.21 -5.77
CA LEU A 247 -20.37 4.23 -4.33
C LEU A 247 -21.84 4.07 -3.90
N ARG A 248 -22.80 4.09 -4.83
CA ARG A 248 -24.21 3.72 -4.56
C ARG A 248 -24.40 2.23 -4.35
N ASP A 249 -23.45 1.40 -4.76
CA ASP A 249 -23.43 0.00 -4.38
C ASP A 249 -22.97 -0.12 -2.91
N PRO A 250 -23.83 -0.60 -1.99
CA PRO A 250 -23.48 -0.74 -0.58
C PRO A 250 -22.27 -1.65 -0.33
N GLU A 251 -22.01 -2.63 -1.21
CA GLU A 251 -20.84 -3.50 -1.09
C GLU A 251 -19.55 -2.77 -1.44
N CYS A 252 -19.55 -2.00 -2.54
CA CYS A 252 -18.40 -1.17 -2.92
C CYS A 252 -18.07 -0.14 -1.83
N TYR A 253 -19.10 0.53 -1.29
CA TYR A 253 -18.89 1.47 -0.19
C TYR A 253 -18.37 0.78 1.07
N ALA A 254 -18.87 -0.42 1.40
CA ALA A 254 -18.35 -1.19 2.52
C ALA A 254 -16.90 -1.62 2.30
N ASP A 255 -16.51 -2.03 1.10
CA ASP A 255 -15.13 -2.40 0.76
C ASP A 255 -14.19 -1.18 0.85
N LEU A 256 -14.64 0.00 0.40
CA LEU A 256 -13.90 1.25 0.59
C LEU A 256 -13.66 1.55 2.08
N LEU A 257 -14.69 1.39 2.91
CA LEU A 257 -14.54 1.60 4.34
C LEU A 257 -13.66 0.53 5.01
N ARG A 258 -13.70 -0.73 4.54
CA ARG A 258 -12.79 -1.80 5.01
C ARG A 258 -11.35 -1.49 4.65
N PHE A 259 -11.12 -0.98 3.43
CA PHE A 259 -9.82 -0.56 2.95
C PHE A 259 -9.18 0.43 3.94
N TYR A 260 -9.85 1.55 4.20
CA TYR A 260 -9.36 2.56 5.15
C TYR A 260 -9.30 2.09 6.60
N ASP A 261 -10.23 1.23 7.04
CA ASP A 261 -10.18 0.65 8.39
C ASP A 261 -8.94 -0.22 8.60
N GLY A 262 -8.47 -0.93 7.56
CA GLY A 262 -7.21 -1.66 7.59
C GLY A 262 -5.99 -0.78 7.75
N ILE A 263 -5.88 0.26 6.92
CA ILE A 263 -4.76 1.21 6.99
C ILE A 263 -4.76 1.93 8.35
N CYS A 264 -5.93 2.39 8.82
CA CYS A 264 -6.03 3.06 10.11
C CYS A 264 -5.67 2.15 11.29
N GLU A 265 -5.97 0.85 11.21
CA GLU A 265 -5.64 -0.13 12.26
C GLU A 265 -4.13 -0.44 12.28
N TRP A 266 -3.50 -0.55 11.10
CA TRP A 266 -2.04 -0.72 10.95
C TRP A 266 -1.22 0.41 11.62
N GLU A 267 -1.76 1.64 11.62
CA GLU A 267 -1.10 2.81 12.21
C GLU A 267 -1.27 2.96 13.74
N GLU A 268 -2.15 2.19 14.41
CA GLU A 268 -2.57 2.54 15.78
C GLU A 268 -1.47 2.43 16.84
N ASP A 269 -0.57 1.48 16.70
CA ASP A 269 0.48 1.23 17.70
C ASP A 269 1.66 2.21 17.54
N TYR A 270 1.89 2.75 16.34
CA TYR A 270 2.88 3.81 16.10
C TYR A 270 2.54 5.11 16.86
N LEU A 271 1.25 5.42 17.03
CA LEU A 271 0.79 6.63 17.70
C LEU A 271 0.89 6.59 19.24
N LEU A 272 1.12 5.41 19.83
CA LEU A 272 1.25 5.24 21.29
C LEU A 272 2.71 5.22 21.76
N GLY A 273 3.67 5.11 20.84
CA GLY A 273 5.09 4.94 21.11
C GLY A 273 5.96 6.08 20.57
N GLY A 274 5.72 7.34 20.96
CA GLY A 274 6.70 8.43 20.89
C GLY A 274 7.31 8.81 19.52
N GLY A 275 6.81 8.27 18.41
CA GLY A 275 7.27 8.62 17.07
C GLY A 275 6.65 9.92 16.59
N GLU A 276 7.48 10.88 16.16
CA GLU A 276 7.03 12.04 15.40
C GLU A 276 6.20 11.58 14.17
N PRO A 277 5.00 12.15 13.93
CA PRO A 277 4.26 11.94 12.69
C PRO A 277 5.12 12.37 11.50
N PHE A 278 5.10 11.64 10.39
CA PHE A 278 5.92 11.86 9.18
C PHE A 278 5.65 13.19 8.42
N THR A 279 5.02 14.16 9.08
CA THR A 279 4.67 15.47 8.52
C THR A 279 5.86 16.39 8.21
N LEU A 280 7.10 16.01 8.56
CA LEU A 280 8.26 16.91 8.54
C LEU A 280 9.37 16.57 7.52
N THR A 281 9.44 15.36 6.96
CA THR A 281 10.66 14.92 6.22
C THR A 281 10.53 14.86 4.70
N ALA A 282 9.32 14.85 4.13
CA ALA A 282 9.12 14.76 2.67
C ALA A 282 9.42 16.08 1.91
N ALA A 283 9.81 17.16 2.60
CA ALA A 283 10.01 18.47 1.98
C ALA A 283 11.45 18.75 1.48
N ASN A 284 12.45 17.90 1.77
CA ASN A 284 13.86 18.26 1.60
C ASN A 284 14.71 17.36 0.68
N SER A 285 14.13 16.74 -0.35
CA SER A 285 14.91 16.12 -1.43
C SER A 285 14.44 16.62 -2.80
N SER A 286 14.77 17.87 -3.12
CA SER A 286 14.65 18.42 -4.47
C SER A 286 16.02 18.44 -5.15
N SER A 287 16.18 17.61 -6.18
CA SER A 287 17.13 17.86 -7.26
C SER A 287 16.36 18.34 -8.48
N ALA A 288 16.63 19.58 -8.89
CA ALA A 288 16.13 20.29 -10.07
C ALA A 288 16.31 19.47 -11.37
N ASP A 289 15.61 19.65 -12.50
CA ASP A 289 14.80 20.74 -13.05
C ASP A 289 14.00 20.14 -14.23
N THR A 290 12.69 20.41 -14.35
CA THR A 290 11.97 20.65 -15.62
C THR A 290 10.48 20.95 -15.35
N ARG A 291 10.21 22.25 -15.21
CA ARG A 291 8.96 22.98 -15.52
C ARG A 291 7.68 22.17 -15.81
N VAL A 292 6.77 22.16 -14.83
CA VAL A 292 5.34 22.43 -15.09
C VAL A 292 4.95 23.59 -14.17
N ASP A 293 4.23 24.55 -14.72
CA ASP A 293 3.76 25.76 -14.05
C ASP A 293 2.61 25.38 -13.09
N TYR A 294 2.90 25.42 -11.79
CA TYR A 294 2.09 24.89 -10.68
C TYR A 294 1.21 25.96 -10.01
N ASP A 295 1.32 27.23 -10.40
CA ASP A 295 0.94 28.35 -9.52
C ASP A 295 -0.57 28.67 -9.42
N GLU A 296 -1.48 27.94 -10.08
CA GLU A 296 -2.91 28.31 -10.13
C GLU A 296 -3.92 27.26 -9.60
N PHE A 297 -3.53 26.01 -9.32
CA PHE A 297 -4.48 24.97 -8.91
C PHE A 297 -4.57 24.74 -7.38
N LEU A 298 -3.72 25.42 -6.58
CA LEU A 298 -3.56 25.24 -5.12
C LEU A 298 -3.76 26.50 -4.26
N SER A 299 -4.39 27.56 -4.75
CA SER A 299 -4.73 28.71 -3.88
C SER A 299 -6.07 28.43 -3.18
N THR A 300 -6.09 28.03 -1.90
CA THR A 300 -5.97 28.97 -0.79
C THR A 300 -5.39 28.32 0.47
N LYS A 301 -4.08 28.53 0.63
CA LYS A 301 -3.32 28.72 1.89
C LYS A 301 -3.95 28.16 3.18
N SER A 302 -3.45 27.00 3.61
CA SER A 302 -3.32 26.62 5.03
C SER A 302 -1.91 26.07 5.25
N ASN A 303 -1.10 26.75 6.08
CA ASN A 303 0.25 26.33 6.47
C ASN A 303 0.20 25.30 7.63
N GLY A 304 -0.69 24.31 7.52
CA GLY A 304 -0.78 23.17 8.42
C GLY A 304 -0.30 21.92 7.69
N THR A 305 0.69 21.23 8.24
CA THR A 305 1.36 20.09 7.61
C THR A 305 0.40 18.95 7.26
N GLN A 306 0.67 18.30 6.12
CA GLN A 306 -0.16 17.23 5.55
C GLN A 306 -0.01 15.94 6.37
N PHE A 307 -1.10 15.51 7.00
CA PHE A 307 -1.33 14.10 7.26
C PHE A 307 -1.62 13.42 5.92
N ILE A 308 -0.87 12.38 5.56
CA ILE A 308 -0.90 11.76 4.23
C ILE A 308 -1.24 10.28 4.39
N GLY A 309 -2.24 9.84 3.63
CA GLY A 309 -2.83 8.50 3.66
C GLY A 309 -4.34 8.48 3.39
N MET A 310 -5.00 9.66 3.36
CA MET A 310 -6.38 9.79 2.92
C MET A 310 -6.54 11.12 2.18
N THR A 311 -6.55 11.12 0.85
CA THR A 311 -7.12 12.27 0.16
C THR A 311 -8.62 12.29 0.43
N VAL A 312 -9.03 13.18 1.34
CA VAL A 312 -10.44 13.46 1.66
C VAL A 312 -11.24 13.70 0.38
N ASP A 313 -10.59 14.19 -0.68
CA ASP A 313 -11.10 14.32 -2.04
C ASP A 313 -11.76 13.05 -2.61
N SER A 314 -11.23 11.85 -2.40
CA SER A 314 -11.86 10.60 -2.88
C SER A 314 -13.14 10.28 -2.12
N LEU A 315 -13.14 10.51 -0.80
CA LEU A 315 -14.30 10.33 0.07
C LEU A 315 -15.33 11.47 -0.05
N LEU A 316 -14.91 12.67 -0.50
CA LEU A 316 -15.76 13.87 -0.64
C LEU A 316 -16.29 14.11 -2.05
N LYS A 317 -15.60 13.59 -3.08
CA LYS A 317 -16.14 13.53 -4.46
C LYS A 317 -17.23 12.47 -4.59
N ALA A 318 -17.29 11.53 -3.65
CA ALA A 318 -18.52 10.81 -3.36
C ALA A 318 -19.57 11.83 -2.91
N GLU A 319 -20.57 12.11 -3.75
CA GLU A 319 -21.76 12.83 -3.30
C GLU A 319 -22.24 12.27 -1.96
N SER A 320 -22.82 13.10 -1.11
CA SER A 320 -23.16 12.65 0.24
C SER A 320 -24.01 11.37 0.22
N PRO A 321 -23.86 10.46 1.19
CA PRO A 321 -24.66 9.24 1.27
C PRO A 321 -26.18 9.47 1.21
N ALA A 322 -26.68 10.65 1.59
CA ALA A 322 -28.10 10.97 1.43
C ALA A 322 -28.46 11.57 0.07
N ASP A 323 -27.60 12.37 -0.57
CA ASP A 323 -27.86 12.80 -1.95
C ASP A 323 -27.84 11.57 -2.89
N MET A 324 -27.03 10.56 -2.56
CA MET A 324 -27.03 9.23 -3.19
C MET A 324 -28.31 8.40 -2.96
N MET A 325 -28.99 8.57 -1.81
CA MET A 325 -30.26 7.89 -1.49
C MET A 325 -31.51 8.67 -1.93
N MET A 326 -31.40 9.96 -2.25
CA MET A 326 -32.54 10.86 -2.47
C MET A 326 -32.90 11.16 -3.94
N CYS A 327 -32.15 10.65 -4.92
CA CYS A 327 -32.48 10.74 -6.36
C CYS A 327 -33.68 9.88 -6.81
N ARG A 328 -34.65 9.61 -5.92
CA ARG A 328 -35.81 8.73 -6.16
C ARG A 328 -37.16 9.43 -6.24
N LYS A 329 -37.20 10.75 -6.34
CA LYS A 329 -38.46 11.45 -6.62
C LYS A 329 -38.66 11.66 -8.11
N THR A 330 -38.88 10.57 -8.84
CA THR A 330 -39.86 10.63 -9.94
C THR A 330 -41.23 10.33 -9.31
N PRO A 331 -42.24 11.19 -9.50
CA PRO A 331 -43.58 10.86 -9.05
C PRO A 331 -44.11 9.72 -9.92
N ASP A 332 -44.88 8.84 -9.30
CA ASP A 332 -45.63 7.74 -9.91
C ASP A 332 -44.84 6.47 -10.22
N ILE A 333 -44.78 5.57 -9.23
CA ILE A 333 -45.23 4.18 -9.35
C ILE A 333 -45.36 3.60 -7.93
N ALA A 334 -46.51 2.99 -7.69
CA ALA A 334 -46.96 2.45 -6.42
C ALA A 334 -46.00 1.42 -5.81
N SER A 335 -45.92 1.48 -4.47
CA SER A 335 -45.69 0.39 -3.52
C SER A 335 -45.22 -0.95 -4.11
N ASN A 336 -43.91 -1.15 -4.19
CA ASN A 336 -43.30 -2.47 -4.10
C ASN A 336 -42.18 -2.40 -3.07
N ASN A 337 -42.29 -3.22 -2.02
CA ASN A 337 -41.29 -3.42 -0.98
C ASN A 337 -40.00 -3.99 -1.60
N PHE A 338 -39.15 -3.13 -2.14
CA PHE A 338 -37.77 -3.48 -2.45
C PHE A 338 -36.97 -3.45 -1.15
N THR A 339 -36.75 -4.62 -0.56
CA THR A 339 -35.73 -4.81 0.47
C THR A 339 -34.36 -4.60 -0.17
N PHE A 340 -33.77 -3.42 0.04
CA PHE A 340 -32.40 -3.18 -0.40
C PHE A 340 -31.45 -4.10 0.36
N PRO A 341 -30.46 -4.72 -0.32
CA PRO A 341 -29.45 -5.52 0.36
C PRO A 341 -28.75 -4.65 1.41
N THR A 342 -28.87 -5.06 2.67
CA THR A 342 -28.24 -4.37 3.79
C THR A 342 -26.88 -4.99 4.03
N VAL A 343 -25.81 -4.21 3.85
CA VAL A 343 -24.44 -4.65 4.12
C VAL A 343 -24.07 -4.32 5.56
N SER A 344 -23.66 -5.33 6.32
CA SER A 344 -23.15 -5.15 7.69
C SER A 344 -21.63 -4.97 7.67
N LEU A 345 -21.16 -3.90 8.32
CA LEU A 345 -19.74 -3.58 8.41
C LEU A 345 -19.34 -3.39 9.88
N LYS A 346 -18.27 -4.08 10.28
CA LYS A 346 -17.63 -3.93 11.60
C LYS A 346 -16.30 -3.21 11.44
N LEU A 347 -16.27 -1.94 11.84
CA LEU A 347 -15.04 -1.13 11.91
C LEU A 347 -14.24 -1.50 13.15
N ARG A 348 -12.92 -1.60 13.01
CA ARG A 348 -12.00 -2.01 14.06
C ARG A 348 -11.14 -0.86 14.56
N SER A 349 -10.64 -0.01 13.66
CA SER A 349 -9.80 1.11 14.04
C SER A 349 -10.57 2.17 14.85
N LYS A 350 -9.92 2.77 15.84
CA LYS A 350 -10.41 3.90 16.63
C LYS A 350 -10.76 5.09 15.72
N LYS A 351 -9.92 5.36 14.72
CA LYS A 351 -10.15 6.43 13.73
C LYS A 351 -11.47 6.23 12.99
N MET A 352 -11.67 5.07 12.35
CA MET A 352 -12.90 4.80 11.59
C MET A 352 -14.14 4.64 12.47
N LYS A 353 -14.01 4.06 13.66
CA LYS A 353 -15.11 4.03 14.66
C LYS A 353 -15.61 5.44 15.01
N GLY A 354 -14.68 6.40 15.19
CA GLY A 354 -15.02 7.80 15.44
C GLY A 354 -15.75 8.47 14.27
N LEU A 355 -15.45 8.03 13.04
CA LEU A 355 -16.11 8.52 11.83
C LEU A 355 -17.49 7.92 11.57
N LYS A 356 -17.92 6.86 12.29
CA LYS A 356 -19.17 6.13 12.01
C LYS A 356 -20.38 7.04 11.79
N LYS A 357 -20.61 8.03 12.68
CA LYS A 357 -21.75 8.95 12.58
C LYS A 357 -21.63 9.91 11.39
N ILE A 358 -20.40 10.33 11.06
CA ILE A 358 -20.13 11.25 9.95
C ILE A 358 -20.28 10.53 8.61
N LEU A 359 -19.83 9.27 8.52
CA LEU A 359 -19.95 8.44 7.30
C LEU A 359 -21.41 8.02 7.02
N GLN A 360 -22.27 8.01 8.04
CA GLN A 360 -23.71 7.80 7.90
C GLN A 360 -24.49 9.10 7.65
N SER A 361 -23.81 10.26 7.68
CA SER A 361 -24.45 11.56 7.57
C SER A 361 -24.92 11.84 6.15
N PRO A 362 -26.07 12.53 5.99
CA PRO A 362 -26.52 13.03 4.71
C PRO A 362 -25.63 14.12 4.11
N LYS A 363 -24.62 14.63 4.82
CA LYS A 363 -23.59 15.51 4.28
C LYS A 363 -22.28 15.17 4.94
N LEU A 364 -21.29 14.80 4.12
CA LEU A 364 -19.96 14.50 4.62
C LEU A 364 -19.25 15.80 4.99
N ASN A 365 -18.79 15.88 6.23
CA ASN A 365 -18.00 17.02 6.69
C ASN A 365 -16.52 16.73 6.48
N ALA A 366 -16.00 17.24 5.36
CA ALA A 366 -14.59 17.19 4.97
C ALA A 366 -13.61 17.47 6.12
N SER A 367 -13.84 18.58 6.82
CA SER A 367 -12.96 19.04 7.89
C SER A 367 -12.99 18.11 9.09
N ALA A 368 -14.17 17.60 9.46
CA ALA A 368 -14.31 16.65 10.56
C ALA A 368 -13.73 15.27 10.23
N ILE A 369 -13.88 14.82 8.97
CA ILE A 369 -13.25 13.61 8.47
C ILE A 369 -11.73 13.75 8.55
N LYS A 370 -11.18 14.83 7.98
CA LYS A 370 -9.75 15.13 8.03
C LYS A 370 -9.25 15.12 9.47
N LEU A 371 -9.85 15.91 10.35
CA LEU A 371 -9.44 16.05 11.75
C LEU A 371 -9.37 14.70 12.49
N GLN A 372 -10.35 13.83 12.28
CA GLN A 372 -10.42 12.53 12.94
C GLN A 372 -9.36 11.55 12.42
N LEU A 373 -9.06 11.59 11.12
CA LEU A 373 -8.04 10.73 10.50
C LEU A 373 -6.64 11.20 10.87
N THR A 374 -6.44 12.52 10.90
CA THR A 374 -5.17 13.16 11.24
C THR A 374 -4.87 13.18 12.74
N ALA A 375 -5.86 12.87 13.58
CA ALA A 375 -5.82 13.10 15.03
C ALA A 375 -5.38 14.53 15.41
N GLN A 376 -5.62 15.52 14.56
CA GLN A 376 -5.23 16.92 14.80
C GLN A 376 -6.05 17.49 15.96
N SER A 377 -5.37 18.05 16.97
CA SER A 377 -6.01 18.60 18.17
C SER A 377 -6.48 20.06 18.03
N GLN A 378 -6.16 20.74 16.93
CA GLN A 378 -6.50 22.15 16.71
C GLN A 378 -7.04 22.42 15.31
N VAL A 379 -8.14 23.17 15.24
CA VAL A 379 -8.69 23.74 14.01
C VAL A 379 -8.21 25.20 13.95
N GLU A 380 -7.61 25.63 12.84
CA GLU A 380 -7.06 26.98 12.71
C GLU A 380 -8.14 28.05 13.00
N PHE A 381 -7.93 28.84 14.06
CA PHE A 381 -8.70 30.06 14.28
C PHE A 381 -8.16 31.16 13.36
N ARG A 382 -8.93 31.52 12.33
CA ARG A 382 -8.62 32.72 11.54
C ARG A 382 -8.74 33.95 12.44
N HIS A 383 -7.61 34.55 12.80
CA HIS A 383 -7.59 35.85 13.45
C HIS A 383 -8.00 36.90 12.40
N ASN A 384 -9.25 37.36 12.49
CA ASN A 384 -9.80 38.34 11.57
C ASN A 384 -9.15 39.70 11.89
N ARG A 385 -8.01 40.01 11.26
CA ARG A 385 -7.33 41.29 11.42
C ARG A 385 -8.13 42.35 10.69
N ARG A 386 -9.09 42.98 11.38
CA ARG A 386 -9.76 44.20 10.92
C ARG A 386 -8.70 45.26 10.68
N THR A 387 -8.63 45.73 9.44
CA THR A 387 -7.95 46.94 9.01
C THR A 387 -8.58 48.17 9.69
N THR A 388 -7.79 48.87 10.49
CA THR A 388 -7.98 50.30 10.74
C THR A 388 -6.60 50.95 10.70
N GLU A 389 -6.36 51.71 9.65
CA GLU A 389 -5.27 52.66 9.52
C GLU A 389 -5.51 53.84 10.48
N SER A 390 -4.50 54.22 11.26
CA SER A 390 -4.21 55.62 11.56
C SER A 390 -2.80 55.76 12.15
N SER A 391 -2.00 56.52 11.42
CA SER A 391 -0.76 57.25 11.74
C SER A 391 -0.40 57.48 13.21
N ASP A 392 0.85 57.15 13.59
CA ASP A 392 1.90 58.10 14.01
C ASP A 392 3.02 57.43 14.84
N GLN A 393 4.27 57.78 14.52
CA GLN A 393 5.50 57.46 15.28
C GLN A 393 5.86 58.63 16.21
N PRO A 394 6.94 58.58 17.03
CA PRO A 394 7.39 57.57 18.00
C PRO A 394 7.77 58.23 19.36
N SER A 395 8.04 57.45 20.43
CA SER A 395 9.12 57.72 21.43
C SER A 395 9.02 56.87 22.72
N THR A 396 10.18 56.31 23.12
CA THR A 396 10.72 56.16 24.50
C THR A 396 9.85 55.54 25.61
N THR A 397 10.26 54.59 26.48
CA THR A 397 11.52 54.49 27.24
C THR A 397 11.44 53.27 28.19
N THR A 398 12.57 52.56 28.40
CA THR A 398 13.04 51.81 29.61
C THR A 398 12.13 50.71 30.26
N ARG A 399 12.62 49.56 30.74
CA ARG A 399 13.83 49.33 31.56
C ARG A 399 14.15 47.81 31.66
N LYS A 400 15.44 47.46 31.59
CA LYS A 400 16.05 46.18 31.99
C LYS A 400 16.16 46.05 33.51
N ARG A 401 16.01 44.81 34.04
CA ARG A 401 16.75 44.11 35.15
C ARG A 401 15.79 43.12 35.86
N LEU A 402 16.18 42.03 36.53
CA LEU A 402 17.27 41.03 36.51
C LEU A 402 16.99 40.11 37.74
N ARG A 403 17.14 38.78 37.58
CA ARG A 403 17.58 37.74 38.56
C ARG A 403 16.67 37.21 39.71
N ARG A 404 16.49 35.87 39.64
CA ARG A 404 16.56 34.76 40.65
C ARG A 404 15.82 34.88 42.00
N GLU A 405 15.02 33.85 42.29
CA GLU A 405 15.45 32.67 43.08
C GLU A 405 15.22 31.40 42.28
#